data_AF-A0AAD1ZXN2-F1
#
_entry.id   AF-A0AAD1ZXN2-F1
#
_cell.length_a   1.000
_cell.length_b   1.000
_cell.length_c   1.000
_cell.angle_alpha   90.00
_cell.angle_beta   90.00
_cell.angle_gamma   90.00
#
_symmetry.space_group_name_H-M   'P 1'
#
loop_
_entity.id
_entity.type
_entity.pdbx_description
1 polymer ?
#
loop_
_entity_poly.entity_id
_entity_poly.type
_entity_poly.pdbx_seq_one_letter_code
_entity_poly.pdbx_strand_id
1 'polypeptide(L)'
;MASECNKSFCSDYMLLKPEEAGLVDVFRILFSDDIGKRKFIDCPEGKQSAPFKRRWLIFVAILVLKLLLAVEKPMAWFGSSVEQWLNLFSSNGSLSSLVLNFLRGKVIYTEKTAANFMSIIGHVDNRQELDDKIKLGDKRYYAALSMMAAKVSYENKAYVESTVMHYWKVRYYRPRKGARRIYESSRSPEERGLASRTGGR
;
A
#
# COMPACT_ATOMS: atom_id res chain seq x y z
N MET A 1 16.17 -7.14 -20.19
CA MET A 1 16.40 -5.96 -21.04
C MET A 1 15.41 -4.90 -20.61
N ALA A 2 15.87 -3.80 -20.02
CA ALA A 2 14.98 -2.71 -19.61
C ALA A 2 14.49 -1.98 -20.87
N SER A 3 13.18 -1.77 -21.02
CA SER A 3 12.68 -0.98 -22.15
C SER A 3 13.19 0.45 -22.02
N GLU A 4 13.88 0.97 -23.03
CA GLU A 4 14.24 2.38 -23.10
C GLU A 4 12.96 3.22 -23.01
N CYS A 5 12.86 4.02 -21.96
CA CYS A 5 11.72 4.90 -21.74
C CYS A 5 11.69 5.93 -22.89
N ASN A 6 10.59 6.01 -23.62
CA ASN A 6 10.46 6.96 -24.73
C ASN A 6 10.32 8.39 -24.15
N LYS A 7 11.44 9.12 -24.09
CA LYS A 7 11.53 10.48 -23.51
C LYS A 7 11.05 11.59 -24.45
N SER A 8 10.40 11.25 -25.57
CA SER A 8 9.95 12.22 -26.60
C SER A 8 8.84 13.17 -26.14
N PHE A 9 8.21 12.94 -24.97
CA PHE A 9 7.10 13.75 -24.48
C PHE A 9 7.51 15.10 -23.86
N CYS A 10 8.76 15.26 -23.41
CA CYS A 10 9.23 16.50 -22.81
C CYS A 10 10.70 16.76 -23.12
N SER A 11 10.99 17.88 -23.77
CA SER A 11 12.36 18.33 -24.03
C SER A 11 13.06 18.87 -22.77
N ASP A 12 12.29 19.16 -21.72
CA ASP A 12 12.77 19.72 -20.45
C ASP A 12 12.33 18.85 -19.27
N TYR A 13 13.22 18.00 -18.78
CA TYR A 13 12.97 17.18 -17.61
C TYR A 13 14.21 17.11 -16.71
N MET A 14 14.00 16.75 -15.45
CA MET A 14 15.06 16.47 -14.48
C MET A 14 14.60 15.29 -13.62
N LEU A 15 15.19 14.13 -13.86
CA LEU A 15 14.88 12.91 -13.12
C LEU A 15 15.96 12.66 -12.07
N LEU A 16 15.54 12.49 -10.82
CA LEU A 16 16.42 12.22 -9.69
C LEU A 16 16.35 10.74 -9.33
N LYS A 17 17.50 10.07 -9.30
CA LYS A 17 17.64 8.66 -8.88
C LYS A 17 18.38 8.58 -7.54
N PRO A 18 17.68 8.77 -6.40
CA PRO A 18 18.31 8.83 -5.08
C PRO A 18 18.99 7.51 -4.65
N GLU A 19 18.62 6.39 -5.26
CA GLU A 19 19.21 5.06 -5.01
C GLU A 19 20.67 4.97 -5.50
N GLU A 20 21.00 5.63 -6.61
CA GLU A 20 22.33 5.63 -7.22
C GLU A 20 23.26 6.71 -6.63
N ALA A 21 22.74 7.59 -5.77
CA ALA A 21 23.50 8.70 -5.18
C ALA A 21 24.19 8.30 -3.87
N GLY A 22 25.51 8.46 -3.76
CA GLY A 22 26.19 8.42 -2.46
C GLY A 22 25.91 9.69 -1.63
N LEU A 23 25.91 9.62 -0.29
CA LEU A 23 25.74 10.82 0.55
C LEU A 23 26.76 11.91 0.22
N VAL A 24 28.02 11.51 -0.01
CA VAL A 24 29.11 12.41 -0.43
C VAL A 24 28.80 13.07 -1.78
N ASP A 25 28.24 12.33 -2.72
CA ASP A 25 27.88 12.85 -4.05
C ASP A 25 26.72 13.84 -3.98
N VAL A 26 25.82 13.68 -3.01
CA VAL A 26 24.75 14.63 -2.71
C VAL A 26 25.33 15.92 -2.13
N PHE A 27 26.22 15.85 -1.14
CA PHE A 27 26.89 17.05 -0.60
C PHE A 27 27.72 17.80 -1.64
N ARG A 28 28.34 17.09 -2.60
CA ARG A 28 29.06 17.71 -3.72
C ARG A 28 28.17 18.59 -4.61
N ILE A 29 26.83 18.49 -4.56
CA ILE A 29 25.90 19.36 -5.32
C ILE A 29 26.01 20.81 -4.85
N LEU A 30 26.30 21.02 -3.57
CA LEU A 30 26.39 22.35 -2.98
C LEU A 30 27.63 23.12 -3.44
N PHE A 31 28.69 22.41 -3.83
CA PHE A 31 30.00 23.00 -4.11
C PHE A 31 30.41 22.95 -5.58
N SER A 32 29.60 22.35 -6.45
CA SER A 32 29.93 22.24 -7.88
C SER A 32 28.76 22.66 -8.76
N ASP A 33 29.12 23.39 -9.80
CA ASP A 33 28.19 24.00 -10.74
C ASP A 33 27.60 23.03 -11.75
N ASP A 34 28.23 21.87 -11.88
CA ASP A 34 27.90 20.88 -12.89
C ASP A 34 26.93 19.83 -12.33
N ILE A 35 25.66 19.99 -12.70
CA ILE A 35 24.55 19.16 -12.24
C ILE A 35 24.30 18.01 -13.22
N GLY A 36 24.52 18.23 -14.52
CA GLY A 36 24.18 17.30 -15.59
C GLY A 36 25.13 16.10 -15.72
N LYS A 37 26.35 16.18 -15.19
CA LYS A 37 27.35 15.09 -15.27
C LYS A 37 27.19 14.01 -14.19
N ARG A 38 26.12 14.05 -13.39
CA ARG A 38 25.98 13.20 -12.20
C ARG A 38 25.11 12.00 -12.51
N LYS A 39 25.56 10.80 -12.13
CA LYS A 39 24.87 9.52 -12.40
C LYS A 39 23.42 9.49 -11.89
N PHE A 40 23.14 10.19 -10.79
CA PHE A 40 21.82 10.24 -10.16
C PHE A 40 20.90 11.36 -10.67
N ILE A 41 21.34 12.17 -11.65
CA ILE A 41 20.54 13.22 -12.28
C ILE A 41 20.51 13.00 -13.78
N ASP A 42 19.33 12.73 -14.32
CA ASP A 42 19.12 12.59 -15.76
C ASP A 42 18.44 13.85 -16.29
N CYS A 43 19.19 14.60 -17.11
CA CYS A 43 18.81 15.87 -17.72
C CYS A 43 19.24 15.90 -19.20
N PRO A 44 18.48 16.57 -20.08
CA PRO A 44 18.88 16.80 -21.46
C PRO A 44 20.15 17.68 -21.58
N GLU A 45 20.98 17.42 -22.59
CA GLU A 45 22.25 18.13 -22.81
C GLU A 45 22.03 19.64 -23.04
N GLY A 46 22.84 20.48 -22.38
CA GLY A 46 22.84 21.94 -22.57
C GLY A 46 22.36 22.78 -21.37
N LYS A 47 21.76 22.18 -20.33
CA LYS A 47 21.34 22.89 -19.09
C LYS A 47 22.20 22.51 -17.89
N GLN A 48 23.50 22.85 -17.96
CA GLN A 48 24.49 22.35 -16.99
C GLN A 48 24.66 23.25 -15.76
N SER A 49 24.44 24.56 -15.88
CA SER A 49 24.61 25.52 -14.77
C SER A 49 23.26 25.95 -14.18
N ALA A 50 23.10 25.74 -12.87
CA ALA A 50 21.97 26.30 -12.12
C ALA A 50 22.46 27.26 -11.03
N PRO A 51 21.71 28.31 -10.68
CA PRO A 51 22.06 29.17 -9.55
C PRO A 51 22.06 28.39 -8.24
N PHE A 52 22.85 28.84 -7.26
CA PHE A 52 23.00 28.20 -5.95
C PHE A 52 21.66 27.85 -5.28
N LYS A 53 20.65 28.76 -5.35
CA LYS A 53 19.30 28.53 -4.80
C LYS A 53 18.64 27.25 -5.37
N ARG A 54 18.81 26.99 -6.67
CA ARG A 54 18.24 25.81 -7.32
C ARG A 54 19.01 24.54 -6.93
N ARG A 55 20.34 24.61 -6.78
CA ARG A 55 21.16 23.51 -6.28
C ARG A 55 20.82 23.13 -4.84
N TRP A 56 20.61 24.14 -3.99
CA TRP A 56 20.14 23.94 -2.62
C TRP A 56 18.79 23.21 -2.59
N LEU A 57 17.82 23.61 -3.42
CA LEU A 57 16.54 22.91 -3.52
C LEU A 57 16.70 21.46 -3.97
N ILE A 58 17.52 21.21 -4.99
CA ILE A 58 17.82 19.85 -5.48
C ILE A 58 18.47 19.02 -4.37
N PHE A 59 19.44 19.59 -3.66
CA PHE A 59 20.10 18.96 -2.53
C PHE A 59 19.10 18.57 -1.43
N VAL A 60 18.25 19.50 -1.00
CA VAL A 60 17.21 19.24 0.01
C VAL A 60 16.24 18.17 -0.47
N ALA A 61 15.80 18.22 -1.73
CA ALA A 61 14.89 17.22 -2.30
C ALA A 61 15.50 15.81 -2.26
N ILE A 62 16.77 15.65 -2.68
CA ILE A 62 17.46 14.36 -2.63
C ILE A 62 17.68 13.91 -1.17
N LEU A 63 18.01 14.83 -0.27
CA LEU A 63 18.18 14.54 1.15
C LEU A 63 16.88 14.00 1.76
N VAL A 64 15.75 14.64 1.47
CA VAL A 64 14.42 14.18 1.93
C VAL A 64 14.07 12.82 1.32
N LEU A 65 14.29 12.61 0.02
CA LEU A 65 14.07 11.31 -0.63
C LEU A 65 14.91 10.20 0.00
N LYS A 66 16.19 10.47 0.30
CA LYS A 66 17.05 9.53 1.02
C LYS A 66 16.57 9.24 2.44
N LEU A 67 16.13 10.27 3.16
CA LEU A 67 15.58 10.10 4.50
C LEU A 67 14.32 9.22 4.46
N LEU A 68 13.40 9.46 3.52
CA LEU A 68 12.19 8.66 3.32
C LEU A 68 12.52 7.19 3.01
N LEU A 69 13.47 6.93 2.12
CA LEU A 69 13.95 5.57 1.82
C LEU A 69 14.64 4.91 3.03
N ALA A 70 15.40 5.69 3.82
CA ALA A 70 16.05 5.17 5.02
C ALA A 70 15.05 4.78 6.10
N VAL A 71 13.92 5.50 6.22
CA VAL A 71 12.87 5.19 7.20
C VAL A 71 11.89 4.12 6.73
N GLU A 72 11.89 3.73 5.46
CA GLU A 72 10.97 2.71 4.90
C GLU A 72 11.02 1.39 5.69
N LYS A 73 12.21 0.81 5.82
CA LYS A 73 12.42 -0.47 6.52
C LYS A 73 12.09 -0.40 8.01
N PRO A 74 12.60 0.58 8.80
CA PRO A 74 12.25 0.65 10.21
C PRO A 74 10.76 0.96 10.42
N MET A 75 10.13 1.73 9.54
CA MET A 75 8.69 1.99 9.60
C MET A 75 7.87 0.73 9.32
N ALA A 76 8.27 -0.09 8.34
CA ALA A 76 7.63 -1.37 8.06
C ALA A 76 7.75 -2.35 9.24
N TRP A 77 8.93 -2.42 9.86
CA TRP A 77 9.15 -3.22 11.07
C TRP A 77 8.32 -2.72 12.26
N PHE A 78 8.27 -1.39 12.44
CA PHE A 78 7.46 -0.76 13.49
C PHE A 78 5.98 -1.08 13.31
N GLY A 79 5.44 -0.92 12.10
CA GLY A 79 4.05 -1.28 11.78
C GLY A 79 3.74 -2.74 12.10
N SER A 80 4.57 -3.67 11.64
CA SER A 80 4.40 -5.11 11.96
C SER A 80 4.48 -5.39 13.46
N SER A 81 5.33 -4.68 14.20
CA SER A 81 5.47 -4.85 15.65
C SER A 81 4.22 -4.35 16.38
N VAL A 82 3.70 -3.19 15.98
CA VAL A 82 2.46 -2.61 16.52
C VAL A 82 1.27 -3.55 16.25
N GLU A 83 1.14 -4.08 15.03
CA GLU A 83 0.09 -5.05 14.71
C GLU A 83 0.17 -6.30 15.59
N GLN A 84 1.35 -6.89 15.73
CA GLN A 84 1.53 -8.05 16.60
C GLN A 84 1.17 -7.73 18.04
N TRP A 85 1.54 -6.54 18.53
CA TRP A 85 1.24 -6.12 19.89
C TRP A 85 -0.27 -5.94 20.13
N LEU A 86 -0.98 -5.32 19.19
CA LEU A 86 -2.44 -5.15 19.25
C LEU A 86 -3.19 -6.49 19.16
N ASN A 87 -2.73 -7.41 18.31
CA ASN A 87 -3.34 -8.74 18.20
C ASN A 87 -3.08 -9.61 19.43
N LEU A 88 -1.86 -9.54 19.99
CA LEU A 88 -1.54 -10.17 21.27
C LEU A 88 -2.46 -9.66 22.37
N PHE A 89 -2.66 -8.34 22.41
CA PHE A 89 -3.57 -7.71 23.35
C PHE A 89 -4.99 -8.22 23.21
N SER A 90 -5.54 -8.18 22.00
CA SER A 90 -6.91 -8.61 21.69
C SER A 90 -7.16 -10.08 22.03
N SER A 91 -6.20 -10.97 21.76
CA SER A 91 -6.36 -12.41 21.99
C SER A 91 -6.19 -12.84 23.45
N ASN A 92 -5.55 -12.03 24.30
CA ASN A 92 -5.27 -12.38 25.71
C ASN A 92 -6.12 -11.56 26.71
N GLY A 93 -7.08 -10.77 26.22
CA GLY A 93 -8.05 -10.03 27.03
C GLY A 93 -7.52 -8.68 27.50
N SER A 94 -7.23 -8.55 28.80
CA SER A 94 -6.80 -7.31 29.46
C SER A 94 -5.27 -7.17 29.55
N LEU A 95 -4.75 -5.97 29.83
CA LEU A 95 -3.30 -5.73 29.94
C LEU A 95 -2.71 -6.56 31.09
N SER A 96 -3.41 -6.62 32.21
CA SER A 96 -3.01 -7.40 33.38
C SER A 96 -3.02 -8.90 33.10
N SER A 97 -4.02 -9.43 32.39
CA SER A 97 -4.05 -10.84 32.01
C SER A 97 -2.94 -11.20 31.02
N LEU A 98 -2.61 -10.30 30.08
CA LEU A 98 -1.50 -10.50 29.15
C LEU A 98 -0.15 -10.52 29.89
N VAL A 99 0.09 -9.58 30.80
CA VAL A 99 1.32 -9.56 31.62
C VAL A 99 1.42 -10.81 32.49
N LEU A 100 0.33 -11.23 33.14
CA LEU A 100 0.31 -12.46 33.94
C LEU A 100 0.50 -13.72 33.09
N ASN A 101 -0.08 -13.77 31.90
CA ASN A 101 0.10 -14.89 30.96
C ASN A 101 1.52 -14.92 30.39
N PHE A 102 2.13 -13.75 30.17
CA PHE A 102 3.53 -13.62 29.78
C PHE A 102 4.46 -14.17 30.87
N LEU A 103 4.27 -13.77 32.13
CA LEU A 103 5.03 -14.29 33.27
C LEU A 103 4.81 -15.81 33.48
N ARG A 104 3.64 -16.34 33.12
CA ARG A 104 3.29 -17.77 33.23
C ARG A 104 3.66 -18.58 31.99
N GLY A 105 4.19 -17.96 30.93
CA GLY A 105 4.50 -18.63 29.66
C GLY A 105 3.29 -19.12 28.86
N LYS A 106 2.09 -18.58 29.11
CA LYS A 106 0.81 -18.98 28.49
C LYS A 106 0.25 -17.92 27.52
N VAL A 107 1.12 -17.25 26.77
CA VAL A 107 0.71 -16.21 25.81
C VAL A 107 0.18 -16.87 24.54
N ILE A 108 -1.03 -16.48 24.14
CA ILE A 108 -1.62 -16.90 22.86
C ILE A 108 -1.09 -15.97 21.77
N TYR A 109 -0.28 -16.51 20.85
CA TYR A 109 0.18 -15.80 19.67
C TYR A 109 -0.82 -15.98 18.54
N THR A 110 -1.20 -14.88 17.89
CA THR A 110 -2.14 -14.92 16.76
C THR A 110 -1.34 -14.96 15.46
N GLU A 111 -1.56 -16.01 14.68
CA GLU A 111 -0.96 -16.17 13.36
C GLU A 111 -1.47 -15.09 12.39
N LYS A 112 -0.59 -14.48 11.60
CA LYS A 112 -0.96 -13.40 10.66
C LYS A 112 -1.99 -13.82 9.60
N THR A 113 -2.09 -15.11 9.33
CA THR A 113 -3.01 -15.70 8.35
C THR A 113 -4.34 -16.13 8.97
N ALA A 114 -4.49 -16.02 10.29
CA ALA A 114 -5.69 -16.45 10.98
C ALA A 114 -6.81 -15.41 10.87
N ALA A 115 -8.06 -15.88 10.91
CA ALA A 115 -9.23 -15.01 10.77
C ALA A 115 -9.46 -14.05 11.96
N ASN A 116 -8.76 -14.27 13.07
CA ASN A 116 -8.77 -13.39 14.24
C ASN A 116 -7.60 -12.38 14.25
N PHE A 117 -6.71 -12.43 13.26
CA PHE A 117 -5.67 -11.42 13.09
C PHE A 117 -6.25 -10.18 12.40
N MET A 118 -6.03 -9.01 12.98
CA MET A 118 -6.49 -7.72 12.46
C MET A 118 -5.33 -6.75 12.25
N SER A 119 -5.39 -5.96 11.18
CA SER A 119 -4.45 -4.87 10.95
C SER A 119 -4.66 -3.73 11.97
N ILE A 120 -3.76 -2.75 11.96
CA ILE A 120 -3.94 -1.50 12.75
C ILE A 120 -5.28 -0.83 12.39
N ILE A 121 -5.66 -0.84 11.09
CA ILE A 121 -6.90 -0.23 10.61
C ILE A 121 -8.11 -0.96 11.21
N GLY A 122 -8.07 -2.29 11.24
CA GLY A 122 -9.09 -3.10 11.90
C GLY A 122 -9.21 -2.81 13.39
N HIS A 123 -8.09 -2.58 14.09
CA HIS A 123 -8.13 -2.21 15.51
C HIS A 123 -8.69 -0.81 15.77
N VAL A 124 -8.47 0.15 14.85
CA VAL A 124 -9.05 1.51 14.95
C VAL A 124 -10.56 1.50 14.71
N ASP A 125 -11.04 0.69 13.75
CA ASP A 125 -12.46 0.48 13.51
C ASP A 125 -12.79 -1.02 13.62
N ASN A 126 -13.23 -1.43 14.80
CA ASN A 126 -13.57 -2.82 15.11
C ASN A 126 -14.97 -3.26 14.65
N ARG A 127 -15.76 -2.38 14.02
CA ARG A 127 -17.15 -2.68 13.67
C ARG A 127 -17.24 -3.70 12.54
N GLN A 128 -17.78 -4.87 12.80
CA GLN A 128 -17.91 -5.91 11.77
C GLN A 128 -19.22 -5.80 10.99
N GLU A 129 -20.22 -5.13 11.54
CA GLU A 129 -21.55 -4.97 10.96
C GLU A 129 -21.96 -3.49 10.92
N LEU A 130 -22.86 -3.17 9.99
CA LEU A 130 -23.45 -1.84 9.89
C LEU A 130 -24.40 -1.63 11.07
N ASP A 131 -24.48 -0.40 11.57
CA ASP A 131 -25.51 -0.04 12.56
C ASP A 131 -26.91 -0.30 11.98
N ASP A 132 -27.74 -1.05 12.73
CA ASP A 132 -29.12 -1.41 12.35
C ASP A 132 -30.01 -0.21 12.00
N LYS A 133 -29.64 0.99 12.46
CA LYS A 133 -30.32 2.25 12.14
C LYS A 133 -30.09 2.68 10.68
N ILE A 134 -28.98 2.29 10.06
CA ILE A 134 -28.62 2.67 8.70
C ILE A 134 -29.19 1.64 7.73
N LYS A 135 -30.43 1.89 7.28
CA LYS A 135 -31.15 0.99 6.39
C LYS A 135 -30.91 1.32 4.92
N LEU A 136 -31.18 0.35 4.05
CA LEU A 136 -31.20 0.54 2.60
C LEU A 136 -32.19 1.67 2.26
N GLY A 137 -31.71 2.71 1.59
CA GLY A 137 -32.48 3.94 1.29
C GLY A 137 -32.08 5.16 2.12
N ASP A 138 -31.33 4.97 3.23
CA ASP A 138 -30.66 6.08 3.90
C ASP A 138 -29.53 6.61 3.02
N LYS A 139 -29.41 7.94 2.92
CA LYS A 139 -28.29 8.61 2.24
C LYS A 139 -26.92 8.19 2.77
N ARG A 140 -26.83 7.73 4.02
CA ARG A 140 -25.60 7.25 4.66
C ARG A 140 -25.25 5.80 4.34
N TYR A 141 -26.20 5.01 3.83
CA TYR A 141 -26.04 3.57 3.65
C TYR A 141 -24.84 3.21 2.78
N TYR A 142 -24.78 3.76 1.55
CA TYR A 142 -23.69 3.46 0.63
C TYR A 142 -22.34 3.94 1.16
N ALA A 143 -22.29 5.13 1.76
CA ALA A 143 -21.05 5.65 2.33
C ALA A 143 -20.53 4.73 3.46
N ALA A 144 -21.39 4.32 4.38
CA ALA A 144 -21.01 3.46 5.50
C ALA A 144 -20.63 2.04 5.03
N LEU A 145 -21.38 1.47 4.08
CA LEU A 145 -21.04 0.19 3.46
C LEU A 145 -19.70 0.24 2.72
N SER A 146 -19.46 1.29 1.93
CA SER A 146 -18.20 1.48 1.21
C SER A 146 -17.02 1.66 2.17
N MET A 147 -17.19 2.40 3.28
CA MET A 147 -16.15 2.52 4.31
C MET A 147 -15.83 1.16 4.96
N MET A 148 -16.86 0.36 5.28
CA MET A 148 -16.65 -1.00 5.82
C MET A 148 -15.95 -1.92 4.81
N ALA A 149 -16.37 -1.90 3.55
CA ALA A 149 -15.73 -2.69 2.50
C ALA A 149 -14.27 -2.25 2.27
N ALA A 150 -14.01 -0.95 2.26
CA ALA A 150 -12.68 -0.39 2.10
C ALA A 150 -11.76 -0.84 3.23
N LYS A 151 -12.17 -0.76 4.50
CA LYS A 151 -11.31 -1.22 5.60
C LYS A 151 -11.07 -2.74 5.56
N VAL A 152 -12.12 -3.54 5.28
CA VAL A 152 -12.00 -5.00 5.22
C VAL A 152 -11.04 -5.42 4.12
N SER A 153 -10.93 -4.65 3.03
CA SER A 153 -9.99 -4.93 1.94
C SER A 153 -8.50 -4.90 2.33
N TYR A 154 -8.15 -4.24 3.45
CA TYR A 154 -6.79 -4.21 4.00
C TYR A 154 -6.49 -5.38 4.94
N GLU A 155 -7.48 -6.21 5.27
CA GLU A 155 -7.32 -7.33 6.19
C GLU A 155 -6.83 -8.60 5.48
N ASN A 156 -6.37 -9.56 6.29
CA ASN A 156 -5.90 -10.83 5.75
C ASN A 156 -7.05 -11.64 5.11
N LYS A 157 -6.70 -12.53 4.18
CA LYS A 157 -7.67 -13.32 3.42
C LYS A 157 -8.67 -14.08 4.30
N ALA A 158 -8.22 -14.71 5.38
CA ALA A 158 -9.09 -15.48 6.26
C ALA A 158 -10.07 -14.59 7.02
N TYR A 159 -9.63 -13.40 7.45
CA TYR A 159 -10.51 -12.40 8.06
C TYR A 159 -11.59 -11.93 7.07
N VAL A 160 -11.20 -11.62 5.83
CA VAL A 160 -12.12 -11.17 4.78
C VAL A 160 -13.16 -12.26 4.47
N GLU A 161 -12.72 -13.49 4.25
CA GLU A 161 -13.62 -14.62 3.97
C GLU A 161 -14.59 -14.84 5.13
N SER A 162 -14.10 -14.81 6.38
CA SER A 162 -14.94 -14.95 7.57
C SER A 162 -15.97 -13.82 7.68
N THR A 163 -15.55 -12.57 7.49
CA THR A 163 -16.41 -11.38 7.55
C THR A 163 -17.55 -11.46 6.51
N VAL A 164 -17.21 -11.74 5.26
CA VAL A 164 -18.16 -11.78 4.15
C VAL A 164 -19.16 -12.92 4.29
N MET A 165 -18.69 -14.11 4.69
CA MET A 165 -19.53 -15.31 4.77
C MET A 165 -20.37 -15.37 6.04
N HIS A 166 -19.81 -15.02 7.20
CA HIS A 166 -20.46 -15.23 8.49
C HIS A 166 -21.20 -13.98 9.00
N TYR A 167 -20.58 -12.81 8.89
CA TYR A 167 -21.17 -11.57 9.40
C TYR A 167 -22.11 -10.94 8.37
N TRP A 168 -21.60 -10.69 7.16
CA TRP A 168 -22.42 -10.07 6.11
C TRP A 168 -23.34 -11.06 5.40
N LYS A 169 -23.16 -12.36 5.65
CA LYS A 169 -23.99 -13.45 5.11
C LYS A 169 -24.12 -13.38 3.59
N VAL A 170 -23.08 -12.88 2.92
CA VAL A 170 -23.04 -12.79 1.46
C VAL A 170 -22.89 -14.20 0.93
N ARG A 171 -24.00 -14.77 0.46
CA ARG A 171 -23.97 -16.06 -0.21
C ARG A 171 -23.32 -15.86 -1.58
N TYR A 172 -22.19 -16.52 -1.81
CA TYR A 172 -21.64 -16.62 -3.15
C TYR A 172 -22.66 -17.34 -4.04
N TYR A 173 -23.36 -16.59 -4.89
CA TYR A 173 -24.15 -17.21 -5.94
C TYR A 173 -23.17 -17.86 -6.90
N ARG A 174 -23.01 -19.19 -6.77
CA ARG A 174 -22.32 -19.99 -7.80
C ARG A 174 -23.09 -19.75 -9.10
N PRO A 175 -22.51 -19.12 -10.13
CA PRO A 175 -23.23 -18.91 -11.37
C PRO A 175 -23.62 -20.28 -11.90
N ARG A 176 -24.92 -20.49 -12.22
CA ARG A 176 -25.36 -21.72 -12.88
C ARG A 176 -24.47 -21.92 -14.12
N LYS A 177 -24.04 -23.17 -14.36
CA LYS A 177 -23.25 -23.53 -15.55
C LYS A 177 -23.93 -22.94 -16.79
N GLY A 178 -23.33 -21.91 -17.39
CA GLY A 178 -23.92 -21.11 -18.47
C GLY A 178 -23.87 -19.59 -18.28
N ALA A 179 -23.92 -19.09 -17.04
CA ALA A 179 -23.92 -17.64 -16.78
C ALA A 179 -22.57 -16.97 -17.08
N ARG A 180 -21.46 -17.72 -17.01
CA ARG A 180 -20.12 -17.24 -17.38
C ARG A 180 -20.04 -16.81 -18.86
N ARG A 181 -20.72 -17.56 -19.74
CA ARG A 181 -20.84 -17.21 -21.17
C ARG A 181 -21.60 -15.91 -21.40
N ILE A 182 -22.63 -15.65 -20.61
CA ILE A 182 -23.45 -14.43 -20.72
C ILE A 182 -22.65 -13.21 -20.21
N TYR A 183 -21.87 -13.38 -19.15
CA TYR A 183 -20.97 -12.35 -18.63
C TYR A 183 -19.82 -12.05 -19.62
N GLU A 184 -19.23 -13.09 -20.22
CA GLU A 184 -18.20 -12.94 -21.25
C GLU A 184 -18.75 -12.33 -22.56
N SER A 185 -20.02 -12.58 -22.90
CA SER A 185 -20.67 -11.99 -24.09
C SER A 185 -21.11 -10.54 -23.90
N SER A 186 -21.35 -10.11 -22.66
CA SER A 186 -21.76 -8.73 -22.32
C SER A 186 -20.57 -7.78 -22.10
N ARG A 187 -19.34 -8.30 -22.24
CA ARG A 187 -18.11 -7.56 -22.04
C ARG A 187 -17.85 -6.54 -23.17
N SER A 188 -17.61 -5.29 -22.79
CA SER A 188 -17.16 -4.21 -23.68
C SER A 188 -15.95 -4.69 -24.53
N PRO A 189 -15.87 -4.33 -25.83
CA PRO A 189 -14.76 -4.71 -26.70
C PRO A 189 -13.38 -4.36 -26.13
N GLU A 190 -13.27 -3.29 -25.33
CA GLU A 190 -12.01 -2.85 -24.71
C GLU A 190 -11.47 -3.84 -23.68
N GLU A 191 -12.34 -4.47 -22.87
CA GLU A 191 -11.92 -5.45 -21.88
C GLU A 191 -11.52 -6.81 -22.50
N ARG A 192 -12.02 -7.11 -23.72
CA ARG A 192 -11.64 -8.32 -24.45
C ARG A 192 -10.19 -8.27 -24.96
N GLY A 193 -9.69 -7.09 -25.33
CA GLY A 193 -8.32 -6.92 -25.82
C GLY A 193 -7.24 -7.12 -24.76
N LEU A 194 -7.54 -6.85 -23.49
CA LEU A 194 -6.60 -7.01 -22.37
C LEU A 194 -6.39 -8.48 -21.98
N ALA A 195 -7.43 -9.32 -22.06
CA ALA A 195 -7.34 -10.73 -21.71
C ALA A 195 -6.57 -11.57 -22.75
N SER A 196 -6.59 -11.18 -24.02
CA SER A 196 -5.86 -11.87 -25.10
C SER A 196 -4.34 -11.67 -25.05
N ARG A 197 -3.84 -10.62 -24.37
CA ARG A 197 -2.39 -10.34 -24.27
C ARG A 197 -1.67 -11.12 -23.18
N THR A 198 -2.40 -11.68 -22.21
CA THR A 198 -1.81 -12.43 -21.09
C THR A 198 -1.84 -13.96 -21.28
N GLY A 199 -2.38 -14.44 -22.41
CA GLY A 199 -2.60 -15.86 -22.69
C GLY A 199 -1.80 -16.43 -23.86
N GLY A 200 -0.67 -15.81 -24.23
CA GLY A 200 0.23 -16.32 -25.27
C GLY A 200 1.53 -16.87 -24.67
N ARG A 201 1.62 -18.18 -24.53
CA ARG A 201 2.86 -18.94 -24.66
C ARG A 201 2.87 -19.54 -26.05
#